data_AF-U7QUT8-F1
#
_entry.id   AF-U7QUT8-F1
#
_cell.length_a   1.000
_cell.length_b   1.000
_cell.length_c   1.000
_cell.angle_alpha   90.00
_cell.angle_beta   90.00
_cell.angle_gamma   90.00
#
_symmetry.space_group_name_H-M   'P 1'
#
loop_
_entity.id
_entity.type
_entity.pdbx_description
1 polymer ?
#
loop_
_entity_poly.entity_id
_entity_poly.type
_entity_poly.pdbx_seq_one_letter_code
_entity_poly.pdbx_strand_id
1 'polypeptide(L)'
;MTNTKNHADPDFYTGAVWAASVLLRQTGNSDGAREILDHIPQLDRVAALSSEEDLFHLRQFVDKTLPLGKNAQYTKFGVAPLDQLGRVIDIQDTELENYTAPEGNVLFWCVCATDAHGNQHILIDRLDYLEEAQKLAKTLSQ
;
A
#
# COMPACT_ATOMS: atom_id res chain seq x y z
N MET A 1 2.49 -25.87 -36.36
CA MET A 1 2.72 -25.86 -34.90
C MET A 1 2.63 -24.42 -34.44
N THR A 2 1.42 -24.00 -34.08
CA THR A 2 1.13 -22.64 -33.62
C THR A 2 1.68 -22.46 -32.21
N ASN A 3 2.60 -21.53 -32.07
CA ASN A 3 3.22 -21.11 -30.84
C ASN A 3 2.15 -20.40 -30.00
N THR A 4 1.46 -21.11 -29.11
CA THR A 4 0.55 -20.53 -28.12
C THR A 4 1.39 -19.76 -27.10
N LYS A 5 1.74 -18.53 -27.45
CA LYS A 5 2.00 -17.51 -26.43
C LYS A 5 0.69 -17.36 -25.66
N ASN A 6 0.60 -17.98 -24.48
CA ASN A 6 -0.41 -17.66 -23.48
C ASN A 6 -0.23 -16.18 -23.12
N HIS A 7 -0.81 -15.29 -23.92
CA HIS A 7 -1.10 -13.93 -23.53
C HIS A 7 -2.23 -14.05 -22.52
N ALA A 8 -1.86 -14.31 -21.28
CA ALA A 8 -2.84 -14.35 -20.22
C ALA A 8 -3.49 -12.95 -20.12
N ASP A 9 -4.81 -12.98 -20.08
CA ASP A 9 -5.68 -11.82 -20.27
C ASP A 9 -5.50 -10.83 -19.11
N PRO A 10 -5.12 -9.56 -19.36
CA PRO A 10 -5.08 -8.53 -18.33
C PRO A 10 -6.38 -8.43 -17.51
N ASP A 11 -7.53 -8.72 -18.11
CA ASP A 11 -8.82 -8.67 -17.42
C ASP A 11 -8.96 -9.81 -16.40
N PHE A 12 -8.42 -10.99 -16.71
CA PHE A 12 -8.42 -12.11 -15.76
C PHE A 12 -7.57 -11.78 -14.52
N TYR A 13 -6.38 -11.21 -14.71
CA TYR A 13 -5.48 -10.92 -13.59
C TYR A 13 -5.91 -9.72 -12.76
N THR A 14 -6.50 -8.69 -13.36
CA THR A 14 -7.12 -7.61 -12.58
C THR A 14 -8.32 -8.13 -11.79
N GLY A 15 -9.08 -9.10 -12.32
CA GLY A 15 -10.08 -9.87 -11.57
C GLY A 15 -9.49 -10.68 -10.41
N ALA A 16 -8.30 -11.26 -10.56
CA ALA A 16 -7.61 -11.96 -9.48
C ALA A 16 -7.15 -11.01 -8.36
N VAL A 17 -6.66 -9.81 -8.71
CA VAL A 17 -6.34 -8.76 -7.72
C VAL A 17 -7.59 -8.35 -6.95
N TRP A 18 -8.71 -8.12 -7.64
CA TRP A 18 -9.99 -7.84 -7.00
C TRP A 18 -10.41 -8.96 -6.03
N ALA A 19 -10.30 -10.22 -6.45
CA ALA A 19 -10.64 -11.37 -5.62
C ALA A 19 -9.77 -11.44 -4.35
N ALA A 20 -8.46 -11.18 -4.46
CA ALA A 20 -7.56 -11.09 -3.31
C ALA A 20 -7.99 -9.97 -2.35
N SER A 21 -8.36 -8.81 -2.88
CA SER A 21 -8.85 -7.67 -2.07
C SER A 21 -10.16 -8.00 -1.35
N VAL A 22 -11.11 -8.65 -2.03
CA VAL A 22 -12.38 -9.09 -1.42
C VAL A 22 -12.13 -10.13 -0.33
N LEU A 23 -11.28 -11.12 -0.58
CA LEU A 23 -10.91 -12.13 0.41
C LEU A 23 -10.36 -11.47 1.68
N LEU A 24 -9.39 -10.56 1.51
CA LEU A 24 -8.82 -9.79 2.61
C LEU A 24 -9.89 -8.99 3.36
N ARG A 25 -10.71 -8.19 2.66
CA ARG A 25 -11.71 -7.31 3.29
C ARG A 25 -12.81 -8.07 4.02
N GLN A 26 -13.22 -9.23 3.51
CA GLN A 26 -14.34 -9.98 4.09
C GLN A 26 -13.91 -10.95 5.19
N THR A 27 -12.69 -11.46 5.14
CA THR A 27 -12.24 -12.54 6.04
C THR A 27 -11.02 -12.17 6.88
N GLY A 28 -10.30 -11.11 6.53
CA GLY A 28 -9.00 -10.76 7.12
C GLY A 28 -7.87 -11.70 6.70
N ASN A 29 -8.09 -12.59 5.74
CA ASN A 29 -7.10 -13.59 5.33
C ASN A 29 -6.01 -12.98 4.42
N SER A 30 -4.99 -12.38 5.05
CA SER A 30 -3.81 -11.83 4.37
C SER A 30 -2.99 -12.90 3.65
N ASP A 31 -2.84 -14.09 4.25
CA ASP A 31 -2.01 -15.15 3.69
C ASP A 31 -2.62 -15.73 2.41
N GLY A 32 -3.93 -15.97 2.40
CA GLY A 32 -4.64 -16.40 1.20
C GLY A 32 -4.66 -15.32 0.11
N ALA A 33 -4.78 -14.05 0.49
CA ALA A 33 -4.64 -12.95 -0.46
C ALA A 33 -3.23 -12.92 -1.06
N ARG A 34 -2.18 -13.12 -0.24
CA ARG A 34 -0.79 -13.21 -0.70
C ARG A 34 -0.60 -14.35 -1.69
N GLU A 35 -1.13 -15.53 -1.36
CA GLU A 35 -1.04 -16.71 -2.24
C GLU A 35 -1.64 -16.43 -3.62
N ILE A 36 -2.78 -15.74 -3.70
CA ILE A 36 -3.37 -15.34 -4.99
C ILE A 36 -2.41 -14.40 -5.75
N LEU A 37 -1.88 -13.38 -5.09
CA LEU A 37 -1.00 -12.40 -5.72
C LEU A 37 0.30 -13.02 -6.25
N ASP A 38 0.88 -13.99 -5.53
CA ASP A 38 2.12 -14.67 -5.92
C ASP A 38 1.99 -15.48 -7.23
N HIS A 39 0.77 -15.84 -7.64
CA HIS A 39 0.50 -16.54 -8.89
C HIS A 39 0.23 -15.59 -10.08
N ILE A 40 0.22 -14.28 -9.87
CA ILE A 40 -0.01 -13.29 -10.93
C ILE A 40 1.33 -12.94 -11.59
N PRO A 41 1.52 -13.26 -12.89
CA PRO A 41 2.73 -12.87 -13.61
C PRO A 41 2.76 -11.36 -13.82
N GLN A 42 3.94 -10.75 -13.66
CA GLN A 42 4.14 -9.30 -13.78
C GLN A 42 3.17 -8.51 -12.87
N LEU A 43 3.07 -8.93 -11.60
CA LEU A 43 2.15 -8.36 -10.61
C LEU A 43 2.16 -6.83 -10.61
N ASP A 44 3.32 -6.17 -10.64
CA ASP A 44 3.42 -4.70 -10.68
C ASP A 44 2.63 -4.08 -11.84
N ARG A 45 2.71 -4.70 -13.04
CA ARG A 45 2.02 -4.22 -14.23
C ARG A 45 0.52 -4.46 -14.14
N VAL A 46 0.10 -5.61 -13.62
CA VAL A 46 -1.33 -5.90 -13.41
C VAL A 46 -1.90 -4.98 -12.34
N ALA A 47 -1.18 -4.80 -11.23
CA ALA A 47 -1.57 -3.93 -10.13
C ALA A 47 -1.79 -2.49 -10.63
N ALA A 48 -0.90 -1.95 -11.46
CA ALA A 48 -1.10 -0.63 -12.06
C ALA A 48 -2.37 -0.50 -12.94
N LEU A 49 -2.94 -1.62 -13.42
CA LEU A 49 -4.20 -1.66 -14.17
C LEU A 49 -5.43 -1.97 -13.30
N SER A 50 -5.22 -2.42 -12.07
CA SER A 50 -6.26 -2.70 -11.07
C SER A 50 -6.73 -1.41 -10.39
N SER A 51 -7.94 -1.43 -9.82
CA SER A 51 -8.47 -0.26 -9.13
C SER A 51 -7.63 0.11 -7.90
N GLU A 52 -7.47 1.40 -7.63
CA GLU A 52 -6.83 1.84 -6.39
C GLU A 52 -7.59 1.37 -5.15
N GLU A 53 -8.93 1.25 -5.21
CA GLU A 53 -9.74 0.71 -4.09
C GLU A 53 -9.30 -0.71 -3.70
N ASP A 54 -9.07 -1.58 -4.70
CA ASP A 54 -8.67 -2.96 -4.45
C ASP A 54 -7.24 -3.03 -3.90
N LEU A 55 -6.33 -2.24 -4.49
CA LEU A 55 -4.93 -2.22 -4.12
C LEU A 55 -4.66 -1.56 -2.77
N PHE A 56 -5.47 -0.58 -2.36
CA PHE A 56 -5.28 0.15 -1.13
C PHE A 56 -5.14 -0.78 0.08
N HIS A 57 -6.09 -1.71 0.24
CA HIS A 57 -6.08 -2.66 1.35
C HIS A 57 -5.00 -3.73 1.19
N LEU A 58 -4.79 -4.23 -0.03
CA LEU A 58 -3.72 -5.20 -0.30
C LEU A 58 -2.35 -4.61 0.02
N ARG A 59 -2.15 -3.33 -0.26
CA ARG A 59 -0.90 -2.63 0.05
C ARG A 59 -0.67 -2.45 1.54
N GLN A 60 -1.73 -2.19 2.31
CA GLN A 60 -1.63 -2.07 3.77
C GLN A 60 -1.29 -3.41 4.42
N PHE A 61 -1.96 -4.50 4.02
CA PHE A 61 -1.98 -5.74 4.81
C PHE A 61 -1.26 -6.93 4.18
N VAL A 62 -0.91 -6.88 2.90
CA VAL A 62 -0.40 -8.03 2.14
C VAL A 62 0.94 -7.74 1.50
N ASP A 63 1.05 -6.67 0.72
CA ASP A 63 2.29 -6.30 0.04
C ASP A 63 2.45 -4.78 -0.07
N LYS A 64 3.28 -4.23 0.80
CA LYS A 64 3.58 -2.79 0.91
C LYS A 64 4.24 -2.21 -0.34
N THR A 65 4.73 -3.05 -1.26
CA THR A 65 5.43 -2.62 -2.48
C THR A 65 4.51 -2.43 -3.68
N LEU A 66 3.22 -2.80 -3.57
CA LEU A 66 2.25 -2.63 -4.64
C LEU A 66 2.17 -1.17 -5.11
N PRO A 67 2.10 -0.91 -6.43
CA PRO A 67 2.01 0.44 -6.97
C PRO A 67 0.64 1.06 -6.67
N LEU A 68 0.48 2.34 -7.03
CA LEU A 68 -0.84 2.94 -7.16
C LEU A 68 -1.62 2.28 -8.30
N GLY A 69 -2.90 2.05 -8.07
CA GLY A 69 -3.83 1.52 -9.05
C GLY A 69 -4.40 2.62 -9.95
N LYS A 70 -5.19 2.18 -10.92
CA LYS A 70 -5.96 3.10 -11.76
C LYS A 70 -6.91 3.93 -10.90
N ASN A 71 -7.00 5.21 -11.24
CA ASN A 71 -7.84 6.21 -10.56
C ASN A 71 -7.39 6.62 -9.15
N ALA A 72 -6.15 6.34 -8.75
CA ALA A 72 -5.59 6.99 -7.57
C ALA A 72 -5.58 8.52 -7.75
N GLN A 73 -6.22 9.25 -6.85
CA GLN A 73 -6.35 10.72 -6.91
C GLN A 73 -5.57 11.41 -5.78
N TYR A 74 -4.38 10.90 -5.49
CA TYR A 74 -3.48 11.47 -4.50
C TYR A 74 -2.68 12.62 -5.11
N THR A 75 -2.59 13.73 -4.39
CA THR A 75 -1.94 14.97 -4.83
C THR A 75 -0.64 15.24 -4.10
N LYS A 76 -0.46 14.66 -2.91
CA LYS A 76 0.74 14.80 -2.09
C LYS A 76 1.00 13.49 -1.35
N PHE A 77 2.28 13.16 -1.19
CA PHE A 77 2.74 12.01 -0.42
C PHE A 77 3.65 12.50 0.70
N GLY A 78 3.63 11.79 1.82
CA GLY A 78 4.45 12.11 2.97
C GLY A 78 4.67 10.90 3.86
N VAL A 79 5.43 11.12 4.92
CA VAL A 79 5.66 10.15 5.98
C VAL A 79 5.16 10.76 7.27
N ALA A 80 4.57 9.95 8.14
CA ALA A 80 4.21 10.39 9.49
C ALA A 80 4.46 9.27 10.50
N PRO A 81 4.73 9.62 11.78
CA PRO A 81 4.77 8.65 12.85
C PRO A 81 3.36 8.14 13.19
N LEU A 82 3.30 6.89 13.61
CA LEU A 82 2.10 6.19 14.07
C LEU A 82 2.29 5.71 15.50
N ASP A 83 1.21 5.80 16.28
CA ASP A 83 1.12 5.13 17.57
C ASP A 83 0.83 3.63 17.41
N GLN A 84 0.84 2.89 18.52
CA GLN A 84 0.52 1.45 18.55
C GLN A 84 -0.89 1.12 18.05
N LEU A 85 -1.83 2.08 18.12
CA LEU A 85 -3.21 1.95 17.67
C LEU A 85 -3.36 2.27 16.17
N GLY A 86 -2.29 2.65 15.47
CA GLY A 86 -2.31 3.02 14.06
C GLY A 86 -2.83 4.43 13.81
N ARG A 87 -2.79 5.32 14.81
CA ARG A 87 -3.17 6.72 14.65
C ARG A 87 -1.94 7.56 14.31
N VAL A 88 -2.10 8.47 13.35
CA VAL A 88 -1.07 9.45 13.01
C VAL A 88 -0.81 10.34 14.21
N ILE A 89 0.45 10.44 14.59
CA ILE A 89 0.90 11.33 15.65
C ILE A 89 1.25 12.66 15.00
N ASP A 90 0.60 13.73 15.47
CA ASP A 90 0.96 15.10 15.09
C ASP A 90 2.24 15.51 15.80
N ILE A 91 3.32 15.63 15.04
CA ILE A 91 4.64 16.03 15.54
C ILE A 91 4.84 17.53 15.31
N GLN A 92 4.11 18.33 16.07
CA GLN A 92 4.25 19.78 16.03
C GLN A 92 5.70 20.17 16.37
N ASP A 93 6.29 21.02 15.54
CA ASP A 93 7.61 21.64 15.73
C ASP A 93 8.80 20.68 15.88
N THR A 94 8.65 19.40 15.54
CA THR A 94 9.72 18.39 15.59
C THR A 94 10.03 17.89 14.18
N GLU A 95 11.30 17.94 13.77
CA GLU A 95 11.74 17.29 12.54
C GLU A 95 11.54 15.78 12.64
N LEU A 96 11.15 15.18 11.53
CA LEU A 96 10.71 13.79 11.49
C LEU A 96 11.84 12.82 11.86
N GLU A 97 13.07 13.16 11.47
CA GLU A 97 14.31 12.42 11.77
C GLU A 97 14.69 12.45 13.26
N ASN A 98 14.20 13.46 13.99
CA ASN A 98 14.51 13.67 15.40
C ASN A 98 13.38 13.18 16.32
N TYR A 99 12.27 12.69 15.76
CA TYR A 99 11.14 12.24 16.55
C TYR A 99 11.41 10.88 17.20
N THR A 100 11.25 10.82 18.51
CA THR A 100 11.28 9.58 19.30
C THR A 100 9.96 9.43 20.04
N ALA A 101 9.39 8.21 20.02
CA ALA A 101 8.20 7.95 20.81
C ALA A 101 8.48 8.10 22.32
N PRO A 102 7.48 8.53 23.10
CA PRO A 102 7.58 8.55 24.56
C PRO A 102 7.97 7.18 25.13
N GLU A 103 8.63 7.19 26.29
CA GLU A 103 9.05 5.97 26.97
C GLU A 103 7.87 5.00 27.19
N GLY A 104 8.06 3.73 26.82
CA GLY A 104 7.02 2.70 26.89
C GLY A 104 6.12 2.60 25.66
N ASN A 105 6.19 3.55 24.72
CA ASN A 105 5.46 3.46 23.45
C ASN A 105 6.33 2.84 22.35
N VAL A 106 5.67 2.14 21.42
CA VAL A 106 6.31 1.66 20.19
C VAL A 106 6.01 2.67 19.10
N LEU A 107 7.07 3.14 18.45
CA LEU A 107 6.99 4.01 17.29
C LEU A 107 6.89 3.17 16.02
N PHE A 108 5.88 3.45 15.21
CA PHE A 108 5.84 3.01 13.82
C PHE A 108 5.86 4.21 12.88
N TRP A 109 6.19 3.96 11.63
CA TRP A 109 6.13 4.93 10.55
C TRP A 109 5.04 4.51 9.55
N CYS A 110 4.47 5.49 8.86
CA CYS A 110 3.53 5.25 7.78
C CYS A 110 3.81 6.13 6.57
N VAL A 111 3.39 5.65 5.42
CA VAL A 111 3.28 6.46 4.21
C VAL A 111 1.86 7.00 4.15
N CYS A 112 1.72 8.30 4.12
CA CYS A 112 0.43 8.96 3.96
C CYS A 112 0.34 9.68 2.62
N ALA A 113 -0.89 9.87 2.15
CA ALA A 113 -1.17 10.67 0.97
C ALA A 113 -2.40 11.55 1.18
N THR A 114 -2.42 12.71 0.54
CA THR A 114 -3.56 13.62 0.55
C THR A 114 -4.29 13.52 -0.79
N ASP A 115 -5.60 13.25 -0.76
CA ASP A 115 -6.41 13.22 -1.97
C ASP A 115 -6.72 14.64 -2.51
N ALA A 116 -7.38 14.71 -3.68
CA ALA A 116 -7.78 15.98 -4.28
C ALA A 116 -8.77 16.81 -3.44
N HIS A 117 -9.41 16.20 -2.44
CA HIS A 117 -10.33 16.85 -1.51
C HIS A 117 -9.65 17.30 -0.21
N GLY A 118 -8.35 17.04 -0.05
CA GLY A 118 -7.60 17.38 1.15
C GLY A 118 -7.67 16.33 2.26
N ASN A 119 -8.29 15.17 2.03
CA ASN A 119 -8.33 14.11 3.05
C ASN A 119 -7.00 13.36 3.06
N GLN A 120 -6.49 13.08 4.26
CA GLN A 120 -5.30 12.27 4.45
C GLN A 120 -5.69 10.79 4.54
N HIS A 121 -4.95 9.95 3.81
CA HIS A 121 -5.07 8.51 3.78
C HIS A 121 -3.75 7.89 4.19
N ILE A 122 -3.78 6.86 5.05
CA ILE A 122 -2.60 6.04 5.34
C ILE A 122 -2.51 4.99 4.23
N LEU A 123 -1.50 5.05 3.36
CA LEU A 123 -1.36 4.10 2.25
C LEU A 123 -0.62 2.82 2.66
N ILE A 124 0.32 2.96 3.59
CA ILE A 124 1.15 1.89 4.15
C ILE A 124 1.33 2.21 5.63
N ASP A 125 1.07 1.25 6.51
CA ASP A 125 1.23 1.42 7.95
C ASP A 125 2.33 0.51 8.52
N ARG A 126 2.61 0.71 9.82
CA ARG A 126 3.44 -0.16 10.66
C ARG A 126 4.80 -0.50 10.03
N LEU A 127 5.53 0.53 9.60
CA LEU A 127 6.92 0.42 9.17
C LEU A 127 7.83 0.67 10.37
N ASP A 128 8.83 -0.17 10.59
CA ASP A 128 9.73 -0.06 11.75
C ASP A 128 10.76 1.07 11.56
N TYR A 129 11.06 1.43 10.31
CA TYR A 129 12.13 2.36 9.97
C TYR A 129 11.64 3.54 9.14
N LEU A 130 12.10 4.75 9.51
CA LEU A 130 11.80 5.98 8.78
C LEU A 130 12.31 5.92 7.33
N GLU A 131 13.55 5.45 7.14
CA GLU A 131 14.17 5.36 5.81
C GLU A 131 13.34 4.50 4.85
N GLU A 132 12.76 3.40 5.35
CA GLU A 132 11.87 2.54 4.59
C GLU A 132 10.59 3.27 4.17
N ALA A 133 9.96 4.01 5.10
CA ALA A 133 8.79 4.81 4.80
C ALA A 133 9.08 5.91 3.77
N GLN A 134 10.22 6.60 3.89
CA GLN A 134 10.64 7.62 2.93
C GLN A 134 10.88 7.02 1.53
N LYS A 135 11.51 5.84 1.45
CA LYS A 135 11.72 5.13 0.20
C LYS A 135 10.39 4.75 -0.46
N LEU A 136 9.45 4.18 0.29
CA LEU A 136 8.15 3.77 -0.22
C LEU A 136 7.29 4.98 -0.64
N ALA A 137 7.30 6.06 0.14
CA ALA A 137 6.60 7.30 -0.23
C ALA A 137 7.13 7.88 -1.55
N LYS A 138 8.47 7.85 -1.73
CA LYS A 138 9.09 8.27 -2.99
C LYS A 138 8.68 7.39 -4.15
N THR A 139 8.67 6.06 -3.99
CA THR A 139 8.23 5.13 -5.04
C THR A 139 6.77 5.37 -5.45
N LEU A 140 5.87 5.62 -4.50
CA LEU A 140 4.46 5.89 -4.81
C LEU A 140 4.23 7.28 -5.44
N SER A 141 5.16 8.22 -5.26
CA SER A 141 5.07 9.57 -5.82
C SER A 141 5.54 9.73 -7.27
N GLN A 142 6.10 8.67 -7.86
CA GLN A 142 6.66 8.64 -9.23
C GLN A 142 5.63 8.17 -10.25
#